data_AF-A0A920K2N7-F1
#
_entry.id   AF-A0A920K2N7-F1
#
_cell.length_a   1.000
_cell.length_b   1.000
_cell.length_c   1.000
_cell.angle_alpha   90.00
_cell.angle_beta   90.00
_cell.angle_gamma   90.00
#
_symmetry.space_group_name_H-M   'P 1'
#
loop_
_entity.id
_entity.type
_entity.pdbx_description
1 polymer ?
#
loop_
_entity_poly.entity_id
_entity_poly.type
_entity_poly.pdbx_seq_one_letter_code
_entity_poly.pdbx_strand_id
1 'polypeptide(L)'
;MFVIQRVLEVSGKLTLLDQNKVIRPHAGFRLFATTNTIGLGDTSGLYHGTQQINQGQMDRWNIVSTLNYLPHDHETDIVHAKAVGYDGAEGRDKIAAMVRVADLTAASFINGDISTVMSPRTVLTWAENATIFGDIGFAFQVTFLNKCDEFGTPHRGRVLPAVSGRGFATDSG
;
A
#
# COMPACT_ATOMS: atom_id res chain seq x y z
N MET A 1 -16.80 -4.14 24.95
CA MET A 1 -17.63 -2.92 25.09
C MET A 1 -17.63 -2.19 23.75
N PHE A 2 -18.81 -1.98 23.20
CA PHE A 2 -19.05 -1.43 21.87
C PHE A 2 -19.17 0.11 21.97
N VAL A 3 -18.04 0.81 21.88
CA VAL A 3 -17.96 2.27 22.15
C VAL A 3 -18.49 3.10 20.98
N ILE A 4 -18.28 2.66 19.73
CA ILE A 4 -18.55 3.50 18.54
C ILE A 4 -19.94 3.25 17.93
N GLN A 5 -20.56 2.11 18.24
CA GLN A 5 -21.84 1.66 17.66
C GLN A 5 -22.93 2.68 17.88
N ARG A 6 -23.03 3.19 19.12
CA ARG A 6 -23.99 4.21 19.52
C ARG A 6 -23.82 5.52 18.78
N VAL A 7 -22.61 5.85 18.32
CA VAL A 7 -22.33 7.07 17.54
C VAL A 7 -22.67 6.88 16.06
N LEU A 8 -22.59 5.65 15.56
CA LEU A 8 -22.89 5.30 14.17
C LEU A 8 -24.40 5.06 13.89
N GLU A 9 -25.25 4.99 14.91
CA GLU A 9 -26.70 4.82 14.77
C GLU A 9 -27.42 6.16 14.47
N VAL A 10 -28.65 6.08 13.95
CA VAL A 10 -29.48 7.26 13.65
C VAL A 10 -29.81 8.00 14.96
N SER A 11 -29.36 9.26 15.09
CA SER A 11 -29.34 10.06 16.35
C SER A 11 -28.28 9.67 17.37
N GLY A 12 -27.18 9.05 16.91
CA GLY A 12 -26.13 8.52 17.76
C GLY A 12 -25.53 9.54 18.73
N LYS A 13 -25.46 9.17 20.01
CA LYS A 13 -24.83 9.96 21.07
C LYS A 13 -23.69 9.16 21.66
N LEU A 14 -22.61 9.84 22.02
CA LEU A 14 -21.51 9.21 22.73
C LEU A 14 -21.83 9.24 24.23
N THR A 15 -22.07 8.07 24.81
CA THR A 15 -22.33 7.93 26.25
C THR A 15 -21.07 7.46 26.95
N LEU A 16 -20.60 8.26 27.90
CA LEU A 16 -19.52 7.91 28.83
C LEU A 16 -20.16 7.37 30.11
N LEU A 17 -20.27 6.05 30.20
CA LEU A 17 -20.97 5.37 31.32
C LEU A 17 -20.24 5.53 32.65
N ASP A 18 -18.90 5.57 32.61
CA ASP A 18 -18.02 5.84 33.76
C ASP A 18 -18.28 7.21 34.38
N GLN A 19 -18.67 8.19 33.56
CA GLN A 19 -18.93 9.58 33.96
C GLN A 19 -20.41 9.95 33.99
N ASN A 20 -21.31 9.01 33.70
CA ASN A 20 -22.75 9.25 33.52
C ASN A 20 -23.06 10.44 32.59
N LYS A 21 -22.25 10.63 31.54
CA LYS A 21 -22.31 11.79 30.65
C LYS A 21 -22.73 11.39 29.25
N VAL A 22 -23.66 12.15 28.67
CA VAL A 22 -24.10 12.00 27.27
C VAL A 22 -23.58 13.17 26.45
N ILE A 23 -22.73 12.89 25.47
CA ILE A 23 -22.17 13.86 24.55
C ILE A 23 -22.98 13.81 23.24
N ARG A 24 -23.52 14.96 22.84
CA ARG A 24 -24.22 15.13 21.57
C ARG A 24 -23.21 15.55 20.49
N PRO A 25 -23.09 14.82 19.37
CA PRO A 25 -22.22 15.23 18.28
C PRO A 25 -22.65 16.58 17.70
N HIS A 26 -21.67 17.36 17.24
CA HIS A 26 -21.92 18.58 16.49
C HIS A 26 -22.64 18.28 15.16
N ALA A 27 -23.44 19.21 14.61
CA ALA A 27 -24.17 18.98 13.35
C ALA A 27 -23.25 18.64 12.15
N GLY A 28 -22.05 19.20 12.14
CA GLY A 28 -21.00 18.92 11.15
C GLY A 28 -20.11 17.70 11.47
N PHE A 29 -20.38 16.95 12.54
CA PHE A 29 -19.55 15.82 12.93
C PHE A 29 -19.56 14.73 11.86
N ARG A 30 -18.39 14.19 11.52
CA ARG A 30 -18.21 13.10 10.56
C ARG A 30 -17.18 12.13 11.12
N LEU A 31 -17.38 10.84 10.87
CA LEU A 31 -16.43 9.79 11.19
C LEU A 31 -15.94 9.14 9.90
N PHE A 32 -14.62 9.06 9.76
CA PHE A 32 -13.96 8.35 8.68
C PHE A 32 -13.15 7.22 9.28
N ALA A 33 -13.18 6.05 8.64
CA ALA A 33 -12.36 4.91 9.01
C ALA A 33 -11.79 4.24 7.77
N THR A 34 -10.63 3.63 7.93
CA THR A 34 -9.94 2.86 6.90
C THR A 34 -9.84 1.40 7.35
N THR A 35 -9.98 0.46 6.43
CA THR A 35 -9.77 -0.97 6.67
C THR A 35 -9.06 -1.57 5.47
N ASN A 36 -8.14 -2.51 5.71
CA ASN A 36 -7.35 -3.13 4.66
C ASN A 36 -8.12 -4.24 3.93
N THR A 37 -9.01 -4.97 4.62
CA THR A 37 -9.69 -6.16 4.07
C THR A 37 -11.21 -5.99 3.94
N ILE A 38 -11.70 -4.75 4.00
CA ILE A 38 -13.15 -4.44 3.95
C ILE A 38 -13.94 -5.20 5.05
N GLY A 39 -13.24 -5.62 6.12
CA GLY A 39 -13.84 -6.39 7.21
C GLY A 39 -13.98 -7.90 6.98
N LEU A 40 -13.43 -8.44 5.90
CA LEU A 40 -13.40 -9.89 5.64
C LEU A 40 -12.36 -10.65 6.49
N GLY A 41 -11.59 -9.92 7.29
CA GLY A 41 -10.45 -10.47 8.02
C GLY A 41 -9.31 -10.80 7.06
N ASP A 42 -8.28 -11.46 7.57
CA ASP A 42 -7.24 -12.06 6.75
C ASP A 42 -7.04 -13.53 7.15
N THR A 43 -7.38 -14.44 6.25
CA THR A 43 -7.21 -15.88 6.45
C THR A 43 -5.83 -16.39 6.03
N SER A 44 -5.05 -15.56 5.32
CA SER A 44 -3.70 -15.90 4.88
C SER A 44 -2.64 -15.66 5.96
N GLY A 45 -2.93 -14.78 6.93
CA GLY A 45 -2.01 -14.40 8.01
C GLY A 45 -1.00 -13.31 7.63
N LEU A 46 -1.03 -12.82 6.38
CA LEU A 46 -0.19 -11.71 5.89
C LEU A 46 -0.37 -10.42 6.71
N TYR A 47 -1.57 -10.18 7.20
CA TYR A 47 -1.94 -9.04 8.02
C TYR A 47 -2.36 -9.51 9.42
N HIS A 48 -1.37 -9.85 10.25
CA HIS A 48 -1.58 -10.17 11.65
C HIS A 48 -2.46 -9.12 12.35
N GLY A 49 -3.46 -9.60 13.09
CA GLY A 49 -4.42 -8.73 13.78
C GLY A 49 -5.61 -8.28 12.94
N THR A 50 -5.70 -8.68 11.67
CA THR A 50 -6.86 -8.38 10.81
C THR A 50 -7.99 -9.36 11.06
N GLN A 51 -8.89 -8.98 11.96
CA GLN A 51 -10.07 -9.77 12.32
C GLN A 51 -11.25 -9.46 11.39
N GLN A 52 -12.15 -10.44 11.26
CA GLN A 52 -13.44 -10.20 10.60
C GLN A 52 -14.26 -9.18 11.37
N ILE A 53 -14.88 -8.26 10.62
CA ILE A 53 -15.83 -7.29 11.16
C ILE A 53 -17.22 -7.92 11.09
N ASN A 54 -17.97 -7.81 12.19
CA ASN A 54 -19.37 -8.24 12.23
C ASN A 54 -20.19 -7.52 11.14
N GLN A 55 -21.02 -8.24 10.40
CA GLN A 55 -21.86 -7.67 9.33
C GLN A 55 -22.71 -6.47 9.79
N GLY A 56 -23.33 -6.53 10.97
CA GLY A 56 -24.10 -5.41 11.51
C GLY A 56 -23.23 -4.20 11.89
N GLN A 57 -21.91 -4.37 12.05
CA GLN A 57 -20.97 -3.27 12.18
C GLN A 57 -20.65 -2.65 10.81
N MET A 58 -20.62 -3.43 9.73
CA MET A 58 -20.45 -2.93 8.37
C MET A 58 -21.67 -2.15 7.89
N ASP A 59 -22.89 -2.60 8.20
CA ASP A 59 -24.14 -1.94 7.82
C ASP A 59 -24.32 -0.54 8.46
N ARG A 60 -23.51 -0.22 9.49
CA ARG A 60 -23.47 1.10 10.14
C ARG A 60 -22.58 2.11 9.40
N TRP A 61 -21.86 1.70 8.36
CA TRP A 61 -21.09 2.58 7.50
C TRP A 61 -21.89 2.91 6.25
N ASN A 62 -22.42 4.13 6.22
CA ASN A 62 -23.36 4.58 5.19
C ASN A 62 -22.71 4.73 3.80
N ILE A 63 -21.38 4.90 3.76
CA ILE A 63 -20.59 5.07 2.55
C ILE A 63 -19.33 4.21 2.71
N VAL A 64 -19.12 3.31 1.75
CA VAL A 64 -17.91 2.49 1.64
C VAL A 64 -17.29 2.76 0.28
N SER A 65 -16.05 3.24 0.29
CA SER A 65 -15.25 3.42 -0.93
C SER A 65 -14.07 2.46 -0.87
N THR A 66 -13.85 1.71 -1.93
CA THR A 66 -12.67 0.86 -2.07
C THR A 66 -11.55 1.66 -2.72
N LEU A 67 -10.34 1.50 -2.19
CA LEU A 67 -9.12 2.02 -2.79
C LEU A 67 -8.26 0.81 -3.17
N ASN A 68 -8.23 0.51 -4.47
CA ASN A 68 -7.40 -0.53 -5.04
C ASN A 68 -6.11 0.08 -5.62
N TYR A 69 -5.22 -0.76 -6.13
CA TYR A 69 -4.04 -0.32 -6.88
C TYR A 69 -4.44 0.65 -8.01
N LEU A 70 -3.65 1.70 -8.16
CA LEU A 70 -3.92 2.74 -9.14
C LEU A 70 -3.51 2.25 -10.53
N PRO A 71 -4.14 2.77 -11.60
CA PRO A 71 -3.59 2.63 -12.94
C PRO A 71 -2.15 3.15 -12.99
N HIS A 72 -1.30 2.46 -13.76
CA HIS A 72 0.13 2.75 -13.88
C HIS A 72 0.45 4.24 -14.08
N ASP A 73 -0.25 4.91 -15.00
CA ASP A 73 -0.01 6.32 -15.31
C ASP A 73 -0.36 7.24 -14.14
N HIS A 74 -1.45 6.94 -13.41
CA HIS A 74 -1.86 7.73 -12.25
C HIS A 74 -0.87 7.58 -11.10
N GLU A 75 -0.39 6.37 -10.83
CA GLU A 75 0.64 6.16 -9.81
C GLU A 75 1.96 6.84 -10.20
N THR A 76 2.35 6.73 -11.46
CA THR A 76 3.53 7.41 -12.01
C THR A 76 3.44 8.91 -11.81
N ASP A 77 2.32 9.55 -12.16
CA ASP A 77 2.15 10.99 -12.01
C ASP A 77 2.16 11.41 -10.53
N ILE A 78 1.54 10.64 -9.64
CA ILE A 78 1.54 10.91 -8.20
C ILE A 78 2.94 10.81 -7.58
N VAL A 79 3.70 9.77 -7.95
CA VAL A 79 5.06 9.57 -7.44
C VAL A 79 6.01 10.61 -8.04
N HIS A 80 5.93 10.85 -9.36
CA HIS A 80 6.76 11.83 -10.06
C HIS A 80 6.59 13.23 -9.49
N ALA A 81 5.35 13.64 -9.20
CA ALA A 81 5.07 14.94 -8.57
C ALA A 81 5.69 15.12 -7.17
N LYS A 82 6.10 14.03 -6.51
CA LYS A 82 6.68 14.04 -5.15
C LYS A 82 8.15 13.67 -5.12
N ALA A 83 8.66 13.02 -6.15
CA ALA A 83 10.02 12.49 -6.20
C ALA A 83 11.03 13.62 -6.47
N VAL A 84 11.65 14.12 -5.41
CA VAL A 84 12.68 15.16 -5.50
C VAL A 84 13.89 14.64 -6.29
N GLY A 85 14.33 15.42 -7.29
CA GLY A 85 15.48 15.07 -8.15
C GLY A 85 15.13 14.29 -9.42
N TYR A 86 13.83 14.05 -9.69
CA TYR A 86 13.35 13.39 -10.91
C TYR A 86 12.60 14.36 -11.83
N ASP A 87 13.02 15.62 -11.89
CA ASP A 87 12.39 16.63 -12.73
C ASP A 87 12.53 16.31 -14.24
N GLY A 88 11.53 16.72 -15.02
CA GLY A 88 11.53 16.56 -16.47
C GLY A 88 11.15 15.15 -16.97
N ALA A 89 11.23 14.97 -18.29
CA ALA A 89 10.78 13.76 -18.97
C ALA A 89 11.60 12.52 -18.60
N GLU A 90 12.93 12.64 -18.52
CA GLU A 90 13.82 11.52 -18.16
C GLU A 90 13.56 11.03 -16.73
N GLY A 91 13.33 11.97 -15.80
CA GLY A 91 12.98 11.62 -14.42
C GLY A 91 11.62 10.92 -14.35
N ARG A 92 10.63 11.38 -15.12
CA ARG A 92 9.33 10.71 -15.24
C ARG A 92 9.46 9.28 -15.78
N ASP A 93 10.30 9.07 -16.80
CA ASP A 93 10.52 7.73 -17.38
C ASP A 93 11.16 6.77 -16.37
N LYS A 94 12.09 7.26 -15.55
CA LYS A 94 12.67 6.49 -14.43
C LYS A 94 11.61 6.13 -13.39
N ILE A 95 10.78 7.09 -12.98
CA ILE A 95 9.67 6.82 -12.05
C ILE A 95 8.69 5.81 -12.63
N ALA A 96 8.32 5.94 -13.91
CA ALA A 96 7.47 4.97 -14.59
C ALA A 96 8.08 3.56 -14.58
N ALA A 97 9.41 3.45 -14.72
CA ALA A 97 10.10 2.16 -14.59
C ALA A 97 10.03 1.60 -13.17
N MET A 98 10.16 2.45 -12.15
CA MET A 98 10.01 2.03 -10.75
C MET A 98 8.58 1.58 -10.44
N VAL A 99 7.56 2.29 -10.93
CA VAL A 99 6.14 1.91 -10.79
C VAL A 99 5.85 0.59 -11.50
N ARG A 100 6.44 0.34 -12.70
CA ARG A 100 6.31 -0.96 -13.37
C ARG A 100 6.82 -2.11 -12.50
N VAL A 101 7.90 -1.91 -11.74
CA VAL A 101 8.37 -2.93 -10.79
C VAL A 101 7.36 -3.14 -9.68
N ALA A 102 6.75 -2.08 -9.15
CA ALA A 102 5.70 -2.20 -8.15
C ALA A 102 4.48 -2.97 -8.68
N ASP A 103 4.04 -2.69 -9.91
CA ASP A 103 2.94 -3.40 -10.58
C ASP A 103 3.24 -4.91 -10.69
N LEU A 104 4.48 -5.26 -11.04
CA LEU A 104 4.93 -6.66 -11.09
C LEU A 104 4.87 -7.31 -9.70
N THR A 105 5.28 -6.61 -8.64
CA THR A 105 5.14 -7.15 -7.27
C THR A 105 3.69 -7.38 -6.88
N ALA A 106 2.77 -6.47 -7.25
CA ALA A 106 1.35 -6.63 -6.98
C ALA A 106 0.76 -7.82 -7.74
N ALA A 107 1.13 -8.01 -9.01
CA ALA A 107 0.71 -9.16 -9.80
C ALA A 107 1.23 -10.49 -9.22
N SER A 108 2.52 -10.56 -8.87
CA SER A 108 3.12 -11.74 -8.23
C SER A 108 2.47 -12.06 -6.88
N PHE A 109 2.09 -11.05 -6.10
CA PHE A 109 1.37 -11.27 -4.85
C PHE A 109 -0.03 -11.85 -5.06
N ILE A 110 -0.78 -11.35 -6.06
CA ILE A 110 -2.09 -11.89 -6.43
C ILE A 110 -1.98 -13.36 -6.87
N ASN A 111 -0.89 -13.71 -7.55
CA ASN A 111 -0.61 -15.09 -7.97
C ASN A 111 -0.10 -15.98 -6.83
N GLY A 112 0.24 -15.42 -5.67
CA GLY A 112 0.81 -16.15 -4.53
C GLY A 112 2.32 -16.46 -4.64
N ASP A 113 3.02 -15.84 -5.60
CA ASP A 113 4.46 -16.05 -5.83
C ASP A 113 5.33 -15.34 -4.78
N ILE A 114 4.84 -14.23 -4.22
CA ILE A 114 5.54 -13.44 -3.20
C ILE A 114 4.59 -13.03 -2.08
N SER A 115 5.12 -12.85 -0.87
CA SER A 115 4.37 -12.41 0.32
C SER A 115 4.41 -10.88 0.54
N THR A 116 5.27 -10.15 -0.19
CA THR A 116 5.54 -8.74 0.06
C THR A 116 5.30 -7.90 -1.20
N VAL A 117 4.53 -6.82 -1.09
CA VAL A 117 4.20 -5.89 -2.20
C VAL A 117 4.82 -4.52 -2.01
N MET A 118 5.06 -3.82 -3.12
CA MET A 118 5.44 -2.41 -3.10
C MET A 118 4.19 -1.52 -3.09
N SER A 119 4.14 -0.56 -2.17
CA SER A 119 3.14 0.51 -2.18
C SER A 119 3.69 1.76 -2.89
N PRO A 120 2.85 2.74 -3.29
CA PRO A 120 3.33 4.01 -3.83
C PRO A 120 4.34 4.72 -2.89
N ARG A 121 4.19 4.52 -1.57
CA ARG A 121 5.16 5.02 -0.58
C ARG A 121 6.51 4.33 -0.71
N THR A 122 6.53 3.02 -0.93
CA THR A 122 7.77 2.25 -1.15
C THR A 122 8.49 2.73 -2.41
N VAL A 123 7.75 2.99 -3.49
CA VAL A 123 8.31 3.54 -4.74
C VAL A 123 8.91 4.92 -4.50
N LEU A 124 8.22 5.81 -3.78
CA LEU A 124 8.74 7.13 -3.45
C LEU A 124 10.02 7.06 -2.61
N THR A 125 10.06 6.23 -1.56
CA THR A 125 11.27 6.04 -0.75
C THR A 125 12.42 5.44 -1.57
N TRP A 126 12.12 4.55 -2.52
CA TRP A 126 13.13 4.01 -3.43
C TRP A 126 13.72 5.12 -4.31
N ALA A 127 12.88 5.97 -4.90
CA ALA A 127 13.32 7.11 -5.70
C ALA A 127 14.22 8.06 -4.89
N GLU A 128 13.81 8.42 -3.67
CA GLU A 128 14.59 9.26 -2.75
C GLU A 128 15.96 8.63 -2.41
N ASN A 129 15.98 7.35 -2.05
CA ASN A 129 17.22 6.63 -1.76
C ASN A 129 18.13 6.54 -2.99
N ALA A 130 17.58 6.39 -4.19
CA ALA A 130 18.36 6.37 -5.43
C ALA A 130 19.03 7.72 -5.69
N THR A 131 18.37 8.83 -5.37
CA THR A 131 18.99 10.17 -5.41
C THR A 131 20.12 10.31 -4.37
N ILE A 132 19.92 9.78 -3.16
CA ILE A 132 20.90 9.87 -2.06
C ILE A 132 22.16 9.03 -2.36
N PHE A 133 21.97 7.78 -2.81
CA PHE A 133 23.08 6.85 -3.04
C PHE A 133 23.71 6.98 -4.43
N GLY A 134 23.01 7.59 -5.40
CA GLY A 134 23.45 7.64 -6.79
C GLY A 134 23.39 6.28 -7.51
N ASP A 135 22.74 5.28 -6.90
CA ASP A 135 22.61 3.92 -7.44
C ASP A 135 21.17 3.41 -7.22
N ILE A 136 20.43 3.27 -8.32
CA ILE A 136 19.04 2.82 -8.31
C ILE A 136 18.93 1.35 -7.83
N GLY A 137 19.88 0.50 -8.22
CA GLY A 137 19.87 -0.92 -7.87
C GLY A 137 20.16 -1.15 -6.39
N PHE A 138 21.16 -0.45 -5.85
CA PHE A 138 21.44 -0.48 -4.42
C PHE A 138 20.27 0.09 -3.61
N ALA A 139 19.70 1.23 -4.05
CA ALA A 139 18.53 1.82 -3.42
C ALA A 139 17.33 0.86 -3.41
N PHE A 140 17.09 0.12 -4.48
CA PHE A 140 16.04 -0.91 -4.54
C PHE A 140 16.27 -1.99 -3.49
N GLN A 141 17.52 -2.47 -3.40
CA GLN A 141 17.89 -3.55 -2.49
C GLN A 141 17.58 -3.17 -1.04
N VAL A 142 18.05 -2.01 -0.60
CA VAL A 142 17.88 -1.56 0.80
C VAL A 142 16.47 -1.09 1.11
N THR A 143 15.71 -0.63 0.11
CA THR A 143 14.33 -0.15 0.31
C THR A 143 13.32 -1.29 0.37
N PHE A 144 13.48 -2.32 -0.48
CA PHE A 144 12.48 -3.36 -0.68
C PHE A 144 13.04 -4.78 -0.62
N LEU A 145 14.09 -5.09 -1.39
CA LEU A 145 14.53 -6.48 -1.55
C LEU A 145 14.94 -7.14 -0.24
N ASN A 146 15.61 -6.40 0.65
CA ASN A 146 16.02 -6.91 1.96
C ASN A 146 14.85 -7.21 2.91
N LYS A 147 13.62 -6.78 2.59
CA LYS A 147 12.40 -7.06 3.35
C LYS A 147 11.66 -8.29 2.82
N CYS A 148 12.06 -8.84 1.68
CA CYS A 148 11.42 -10.02 1.09
C CYS A 148 11.95 -11.30 1.75
N ASP A 149 11.08 -12.26 2.04
CA ASP A 149 11.45 -13.56 2.59
C ASP A 149 12.27 -14.41 1.61
N GLU A 150 13.07 -15.35 2.15
CA GLU A 150 13.95 -16.23 1.35
C GLU A 150 13.19 -17.11 0.34
N PHE A 151 11.88 -17.34 0.50
CA PHE A 151 11.06 -18.07 -0.48
C PHE A 151 10.75 -17.28 -1.76
N GLY A 152 10.95 -15.95 -1.76
CA GLY A 152 10.92 -15.09 -2.96
C GLY A 152 12.26 -14.99 -3.70
N THR A 153 13.30 -15.66 -3.20
CA THR A 153 14.68 -15.55 -3.72
C THR A 153 14.94 -16.14 -5.12
N PRO A 154 14.16 -17.08 -5.71
CA PRO A 154 14.53 -17.60 -7.02
C PRO A 154 14.38 -16.57 -8.16
N HIS A 155 13.84 -15.37 -7.92
CA HIS A 155 13.54 -14.38 -8.96
C HIS A 155 14.43 -13.11 -8.93
N ARG A 156 15.51 -13.09 -8.14
CA ARG A 156 16.50 -11.99 -8.10
C ARG A 156 16.98 -11.56 -9.49
N GLY A 157 17.03 -12.50 -10.44
CA GLY A 157 17.45 -12.27 -11.83
C GLY A 157 16.42 -11.64 -12.76
N ARG A 158 15.11 -11.58 -12.42
CA ARG A 158 14.07 -11.01 -13.32
C ARG A 158 13.71 -9.55 -13.05
N VAL A 159 13.92 -9.06 -11.82
CA VAL A 159 13.51 -7.69 -11.44
C VAL A 159 14.59 -6.65 -11.76
N LEU A 160 15.87 -7.01 -11.58
CA LEU A 160 17.01 -6.12 -11.86
C LEU A 160 17.19 -5.71 -13.34
N PRO A 161 16.91 -6.57 -14.35
CA PRO A 161 17.00 -6.19 -15.76
C PRO A 161 15.95 -5.15 -16.18
N ALA A 162 14.76 -5.16 -15.55
CA ALA A 162 13.68 -4.23 -15.88
C ALA A 162 14.00 -2.77 -15.50
N VAL A 163 14.90 -2.57 -14.53
CA VAL A 163 15.35 -1.25 -14.05
C VAL A 163 16.58 -0.75 -14.79
N SER A 164 17.42 -1.66 -15.30
CA SER A 164 18.73 -1.34 -15.88
C SER A 164 18.79 -1.33 -17.41
N GLY A 165 17.70 -1.70 -18.10
CA GLY A 165 17.63 -1.69 -19.57
C GLY A 165 18.59 -2.67 -20.26
N ARG A 166 19.21 -3.60 -19.52
CA ARG A 166 20.10 -4.63 -20.11
C ARG A 166 19.30 -5.90 -20.39
N GLY A 167 19.16 -6.23 -21.66
CA GLY A 167 18.54 -7.47 -22.13
C GLY A 167 19.25 -8.72 -21.61
N PHE A 168 18.48 -9.82 -21.51
CA PHE A 168 18.94 -11.14 -21.10
C PHE A 168 20.10 -11.63 -21.99
N ALA A 169 21.33 -11.65 -21.45
CA ALA A 169 22.37 -12.53 -21.95
C ALA A 169 22.22 -13.86 -21.20
N THR A 170 21.70 -14.87 -21.89
CA THR A 170 21.73 -16.25 -21.43
C THR A 170 23.14 -16.79 -21.65
N ASP A 171 23.96 -16.86 -20.60
CA ASP A 171 25.18 -17.66 -20.63
C ASP A 171 24.84 -19.09 -20.23
N SER A 172 24.71 -19.93 -21.24
CA SER A 172 24.88 -21.38 -21.15
C SER A 172 26.34 -21.70 -21.52
N GLY A 173 27.11 -22.12 -20.53
CA GLY A 173 28.48 -22.66 -20.66
C GLY A 173 28.82 -23.49 -19.44
#